data_AF-A0A9D8Z225-F1
#
_entry.id   AF-A0A9D8Z225-F1
#
_cell.length_a   1.000
_cell.length_b   1.000
_cell.length_c   1.000
_cell.angle_alpha   90.00
_cell.angle_beta   90.00
_cell.angle_gamma   90.00
#
_symmetry.space_group_name_H-M   'P 1'
#
loop_
_entity.id
_entity.type
_entity.pdbx_description
1 polymer ?
#
loop_
_entity_poly.entity_id
_entity_poly.type
_entity_poly.pdbx_seq_one_letter_code
_entity_poly.pdbx_strand_id
1 'polypeptide(L)'
;MTPDTPKKGGKGQPFDPSGDGIATLLDAPETDEGVIAEAAFYGADGCDALLELVGPSSNLDPERRARGVHLLGRLRCEDLFKLAPDLMQEGVLSVQISLFYALVQIDREQGEKLLLPVIKNDKADTLLREHAFYAVLAGANRNFRETLAETVGGSDDRRLARELTRWLAVDVPLGDLAADRDDPDRLD
;
A
#
# COMPACT_ATOMS: atom_id res chain seq x y z
N MET A 1 -15.29 25.56 -42.33
CA MET A 1 -15.56 26.19 -41.01
C MET A 1 -15.87 25.04 -40.05
N THR A 2 -14.78 24.42 -39.60
CA THR A 2 -14.25 24.39 -38.22
C THR A 2 -15.06 23.45 -37.32
N PRO A 3 -14.47 22.32 -36.88
CA PRO A 3 -15.08 21.43 -35.91
C PRO A 3 -15.19 22.13 -34.55
N ASP A 4 -16.31 21.91 -33.88
CA ASP A 4 -16.54 22.36 -32.51
C ASP A 4 -15.42 21.89 -31.60
N THR A 5 -14.78 22.85 -30.94
CA THR A 5 -13.75 22.62 -29.95
C THR A 5 -14.44 22.17 -28.66
N PRO A 6 -13.98 21.09 -27.99
CA PRO A 6 -14.53 20.71 -26.69
C PRO A 6 -14.21 21.82 -25.67
N LYS A 7 -15.26 22.33 -25.01
CA LYS A 7 -15.18 23.35 -23.97
C LYS A 7 -14.26 22.87 -22.83
N LYS A 8 -13.13 23.56 -22.67
CA LYS A 8 -12.32 23.55 -21.44
C LYS A 8 -13.11 24.18 -20.29
N GLY A 9 -13.01 23.57 -19.11
CA GLY A 9 -13.13 24.28 -17.82
C GLY A 9 -14.49 24.26 -17.15
N GLY A 10 -14.96 23.08 -16.72
CA GLY A 10 -15.90 23.00 -15.61
C GLY A 10 -15.12 23.07 -14.30
N LYS A 11 -15.32 24.14 -13.51
CA LYS A 11 -14.89 24.17 -12.11
C LYS A 11 -15.46 22.95 -11.41
N GLY A 12 -14.60 22.17 -10.75
CA GLY A 12 -14.90 20.87 -10.16
C GLY A 12 -16.25 20.88 -9.45
N GLN A 13 -17.15 20.03 -9.93
CA GLN A 13 -18.40 19.73 -9.26
C GLN A 13 -18.07 19.27 -7.83
N PRO A 14 -18.78 19.73 -6.79
CA PRO A 14 -18.58 19.22 -5.44
C PRO A 14 -18.69 17.70 -5.45
N PHE A 15 -17.74 17.02 -4.80
CA PHE A 15 -17.81 15.58 -4.60
C PHE A 15 -19.11 15.24 -3.84
N ASP A 16 -19.91 14.32 -4.38
CA ASP A 16 -21.17 13.86 -3.81
C ASP A 16 -21.02 12.37 -3.45
N PRO A 17 -20.91 12.02 -2.15
CA PRO A 17 -20.72 10.63 -1.73
C PRO A 17 -21.93 9.78 -2.12
N SER A 18 -21.72 8.51 -2.42
CA SER A 18 -22.81 7.57 -2.77
C SER A 18 -23.84 7.42 -1.65
N GLY A 19 -23.41 7.60 -0.40
CA GLY A 19 -24.22 7.38 0.80
C GLY A 19 -24.31 5.91 1.21
N ASP A 20 -23.69 4.99 0.46
CA ASP A 20 -23.74 3.55 0.72
C ASP A 20 -22.73 3.09 1.80
N GLY A 21 -21.93 4.03 2.33
CA GLY A 21 -20.96 3.81 3.41
C GLY A 21 -19.59 3.35 2.91
N ILE A 22 -18.56 3.43 3.76
CA ILE A 22 -17.17 3.17 3.35
C ILE A 22 -16.90 1.72 2.89
N ALA A 23 -17.76 0.78 3.27
CA ALA A 23 -17.62 -0.62 2.89
C ALA A 23 -17.82 -0.88 1.38
N THR A 24 -18.62 -0.07 0.69
CA THR A 24 -18.84 -0.23 -0.76
C THR A 24 -17.62 0.17 -1.58
N LEU A 25 -16.75 1.01 -1.01
CA LEU A 25 -15.49 1.39 -1.63
C LEU A 25 -14.54 0.20 -1.81
N LEU A 26 -14.74 -0.87 -1.04
CA LEU A 26 -13.93 -2.09 -1.15
C LEU A 26 -14.21 -2.86 -2.44
N ASP A 27 -15.35 -2.61 -3.09
CA ASP A 27 -15.76 -3.28 -4.33
C ASP A 27 -15.35 -2.48 -5.59
N ALA A 28 -14.98 -1.21 -5.40
CA ALA A 28 -14.56 -0.32 -6.48
C ALA A 28 -13.07 -0.46 -6.82
N PRO A 29 -12.62 -0.09 -8.04
CA PRO A 29 -11.21 -0.09 -8.40
C PRO A 29 -10.40 0.85 -7.49
N GLU A 30 -9.28 0.38 -6.93
CA GLU A 30 -8.45 1.17 -6.01
C GLU A 30 -7.86 2.44 -6.64
N THR A 31 -7.69 2.45 -7.96
CA THR A 31 -7.16 3.58 -8.74
C THR A 31 -8.21 4.63 -9.06
N ASP A 32 -9.48 4.39 -8.74
CA ASP A 32 -10.54 5.35 -8.98
C ASP A 32 -10.36 6.56 -8.04
N GLU A 33 -10.07 7.73 -8.60
CA GLU A 33 -9.95 8.97 -7.84
C GLU A 33 -11.22 9.27 -7.03
N GLY A 34 -12.39 8.82 -7.51
CA GLY A 34 -13.66 8.92 -6.81
C GLY A 34 -13.68 8.12 -5.51
N VAL A 35 -13.04 6.94 -5.46
CA VAL A 35 -12.94 6.11 -4.25
C VAL A 35 -12.14 6.81 -3.17
N ILE A 36 -11.00 7.42 -3.53
CA ILE A 36 -10.18 8.15 -2.55
C ILE A 36 -10.89 9.42 -2.07
N ALA A 37 -11.58 10.13 -2.97
CA ALA A 37 -12.37 11.30 -2.60
C ALA A 37 -13.52 10.92 -1.65
N GLU A 38 -14.18 9.78 -1.90
CA GLU A 38 -15.25 9.27 -1.04
C GLU A 38 -14.74 8.79 0.31
N ALA A 39 -13.64 8.05 0.33
CA ALA A 39 -13.00 7.63 1.58
C ALA A 39 -12.60 8.84 2.43
N ALA A 40 -12.03 9.88 1.79
CA ALA A 40 -11.66 11.12 2.46
C ALA A 40 -12.86 11.90 2.98
N PHE A 41 -14.02 11.82 2.32
CA PHE A 41 -15.27 12.41 2.81
C PHE A 41 -15.69 11.81 4.16
N TYR A 42 -15.53 10.49 4.35
CA TYR A 42 -15.85 9.83 5.63
C TYR A 42 -14.86 10.15 6.76
N GLY A 43 -13.62 10.57 6.43
CA GLY A 43 -12.65 11.05 7.40
C GLY A 43 -12.34 10.03 8.52
N ALA A 44 -12.35 10.49 9.77
CA ALA A 44 -12.04 9.67 10.94
C ALA A 44 -13.05 8.52 11.14
N ASP A 45 -14.35 8.79 10.93
CA ASP A 45 -15.39 7.75 11.01
C ASP A 45 -15.15 6.66 9.95
N GLY A 46 -14.61 7.05 8.78
CA GLY A 46 -14.15 6.13 7.76
C GLY A 46 -12.97 5.27 8.21
N CYS A 47 -11.97 5.86 8.87
CA CYS A 47 -10.86 5.10 9.46
C CYS A 47 -11.37 4.06 10.46
N ASP A 48 -12.24 4.45 11.39
CA ASP A 48 -12.77 3.54 12.42
C ASP A 48 -13.55 2.39 11.79
N ALA A 49 -14.44 2.68 10.86
CA ALA A 49 -15.21 1.66 10.14
C ALA A 49 -14.32 0.72 9.33
N LEU A 50 -13.29 1.22 8.64
CA LEU A 50 -12.34 0.38 7.91
C LEU A 50 -11.51 -0.49 8.86
N LEU A 51 -11.04 0.04 9.99
CA LEU A 51 -10.29 -0.72 11.00
C LEU A 51 -11.10 -1.89 11.55
N GLU A 52 -12.39 -1.68 11.83
CA GLU A 52 -13.31 -2.75 12.23
C GLU A 52 -13.46 -3.80 11.12
N LEU A 53 -13.63 -3.35 9.87
CA LEU A 53 -13.81 -4.23 8.71
C LEU A 53 -12.57 -5.06 8.38
N VAL A 54 -11.35 -4.54 8.60
CA VAL A 54 -10.11 -5.26 8.26
C VAL A 54 -9.43 -5.93 9.44
N GLY A 55 -9.99 -5.80 10.64
CA GLY A 55 -9.42 -6.43 11.85
C GLY A 55 -9.39 -7.96 11.78
N PRO A 56 -8.73 -8.62 12.74
CA PRO A 56 -8.55 -10.08 12.75
C PRO A 56 -9.86 -10.89 12.78
N SER A 57 -10.97 -10.28 13.19
CA SER A 57 -12.31 -10.89 13.21
C SER A 57 -13.12 -10.61 11.93
N SER A 58 -12.49 -10.04 10.90
CA SER A 58 -13.13 -9.73 9.63
C SER A 58 -13.69 -10.99 8.96
N ASN A 59 -14.87 -10.84 8.36
CA ASN A 59 -15.48 -11.82 7.47
C ASN A 59 -15.34 -11.44 5.99
N LEU A 60 -14.57 -10.38 5.67
CA LEU A 60 -14.25 -10.03 4.30
C LEU A 60 -13.36 -11.10 3.68
N ASP A 61 -13.51 -11.31 2.38
CA ASP A 61 -12.53 -12.07 1.63
C ASP A 61 -11.16 -11.34 1.62
N PRO A 62 -10.06 -12.08 1.39
CA PRO A 62 -8.71 -11.52 1.41
C PRO A 62 -8.48 -10.32 0.51
N GLU A 63 -9.17 -10.22 -0.63
CA GLU A 63 -8.99 -9.14 -1.59
C GLU A 63 -9.62 -7.85 -1.07
N ARG A 64 -10.90 -7.88 -0.70
CA ARG A 64 -11.59 -6.73 -0.11
C ARG A 64 -10.91 -6.26 1.17
N ARG A 65 -10.37 -7.19 1.96
CA ARG A 65 -9.63 -6.86 3.16
C ARG A 65 -8.30 -6.17 2.87
N ALA A 66 -7.55 -6.65 1.86
CA ALA A 66 -6.32 -6.00 1.40
C ALA A 66 -6.60 -4.58 0.89
N ARG A 67 -7.70 -4.39 0.15
CA ARG A 67 -8.17 -3.07 -0.30
C ARG A 67 -8.49 -2.14 0.87
N GLY A 68 -9.18 -2.65 1.88
CA GLY A 68 -9.47 -1.88 3.10
C GLY A 68 -8.20 -1.42 3.82
N VAL A 69 -7.20 -2.31 3.94
CA VAL A 69 -5.89 -1.97 4.52
C VAL A 69 -5.17 -0.92 3.67
N HIS A 70 -5.25 -1.03 2.34
CA HIS A 70 -4.68 -0.03 1.44
C HIS A 70 -5.33 1.34 1.63
N LEU A 71 -6.66 1.40 1.69
CA LEU A 71 -7.43 2.63 1.93
C LEU A 71 -7.08 3.28 3.27
N LEU A 72 -6.89 2.50 4.34
CA LEU A 72 -6.40 3.04 5.62
C LEU A 72 -5.04 3.75 5.47
N GLY A 73 -4.15 3.22 4.62
CA GLY A 73 -2.89 3.85 4.27
C GLY A 73 -3.07 5.20 3.56
N ARG A 74 -3.97 5.23 2.57
CA ARG A 74 -4.30 6.44 1.80
C ARG A 74 -4.90 7.54 2.66
N LEU A 75 -5.75 7.16 3.62
CA LEU A 75 -6.39 8.03 4.59
C LEU A 75 -5.49 8.43 5.76
N ARG A 76 -4.28 7.86 5.86
CA ARG A 76 -3.33 8.11 6.97
C ARG A 76 -3.91 7.73 8.35
N CYS A 77 -4.65 6.63 8.42
CA CYS A 77 -5.24 6.15 9.67
C CYS A 77 -4.17 5.55 10.61
N GLU A 78 -3.63 6.35 11.52
CA GLU A 78 -2.54 5.97 12.45
C GLU A 78 -2.86 4.73 13.30
N ASP A 79 -4.13 4.51 13.61
CA ASP A 79 -4.57 3.37 14.41
C ASP A 79 -4.35 2.02 13.72
N LEU A 80 -4.05 1.97 12.41
CA LEU A 80 -3.61 0.76 11.73
C LEU A 80 -2.33 0.17 12.34
N PHE A 81 -1.45 0.99 12.92
CA PHE A 81 -0.25 0.51 13.61
C PHE A 81 -0.59 -0.41 14.81
N LYS A 82 -1.77 -0.23 15.43
CA LYS A 82 -2.22 -1.08 16.54
C LYS A 82 -2.61 -2.48 16.05
N LEU A 83 -3.14 -2.60 14.82
CA LEU A 83 -3.53 -3.87 14.20
C LEU A 83 -2.38 -4.56 13.44
N ALA A 84 -1.32 -3.82 13.11
CA ALA A 84 -0.22 -4.32 12.29
C ALA A 84 0.38 -5.65 12.79
N PRO A 85 0.64 -5.89 14.09
CA PRO A 85 1.18 -7.17 14.55
C PRO A 85 0.29 -8.36 14.21
N ASP A 86 -1.02 -8.23 14.37
CA ASP A 86 -1.98 -9.30 14.09
C ASP A 86 -2.07 -9.56 12.59
N LEU A 87 -2.19 -8.49 11.79
CA LEU A 87 -2.25 -8.57 10.33
C LEU A 87 -0.96 -9.16 9.72
N MET A 88 0.21 -8.87 10.32
CA MET A 88 1.48 -9.48 9.91
C MET A 88 1.56 -10.98 10.22
N GLN A 89 0.87 -11.46 11.26
CA GLN A 89 0.93 -12.87 11.67
C GLN A 89 -0.13 -13.75 11.01
N GLU A 90 -1.17 -13.14 10.43
CA GLU A 90 -2.29 -13.87 9.85
C GLU A 90 -1.93 -14.75 8.64
N GLY A 91 -0.87 -14.40 7.91
CA GLY A 91 -0.39 -15.20 6.78
C GLY A 91 -1.19 -15.03 5.49
N VAL A 92 -2.06 -14.01 5.39
CA VAL A 92 -2.75 -13.65 4.16
C VAL A 92 -1.87 -12.68 3.37
N LEU A 93 -1.22 -13.19 2.32
CA LEU A 93 -0.18 -12.49 1.56
C LEU A 93 -0.63 -11.11 1.02
N SER A 94 -1.80 -11.02 0.40
CA SER A 94 -2.33 -9.76 -0.15
C SER A 94 -2.51 -8.69 0.95
N VAL A 95 -3.06 -9.09 2.10
CA VAL A 95 -3.28 -8.21 3.25
C VAL A 95 -1.94 -7.73 3.84
N GLN A 96 -0.96 -8.63 3.97
CA GLN A 96 0.38 -8.29 4.46
C GLN A 96 1.10 -7.30 3.53
N ILE A 97 1.02 -7.51 2.22
CA ILE A 97 1.60 -6.60 1.24
C ILE A 97 0.94 -5.22 1.32
N SER A 98 -0.39 -5.14 1.31
CA SER A 98 -1.10 -3.87 1.46
C SER A 98 -0.75 -3.16 2.76
N LEU A 99 -0.61 -3.92 3.86
CA LEU A 99 -0.18 -3.38 5.15
C LEU A 99 1.20 -2.73 5.06
N PHE A 100 2.18 -3.34 4.41
CA PHE A 100 3.54 -2.78 4.32
C PHE A 100 3.54 -1.40 3.66
N TYR A 101 2.82 -1.27 2.53
CA TYR A 101 2.68 0.03 1.86
C TYR A 101 1.87 1.02 2.70
N ALA A 102 0.78 0.58 3.33
CA ALA A 102 -0.06 1.42 4.16
C ALA A 102 0.72 2.00 5.35
N LEU A 103 1.54 1.19 6.04
CA LEU A 103 2.33 1.65 7.19
C LEU A 103 3.35 2.73 6.79
N VAL A 104 4.08 2.52 5.70
CA VAL A 104 5.05 3.53 5.21
C VAL A 104 4.36 4.78 4.69
N GLN A 105 3.15 4.63 4.13
CA GLN A 105 2.31 5.77 3.78
C GLN A 105 1.90 6.52 5.05
N ILE A 106 1.32 5.90 6.06
CA ILE A 106 0.86 6.57 7.28
C ILE A 106 2.02 7.31 7.97
N ASP A 107 3.04 6.58 8.37
CA ASP A 107 4.24 7.11 9.02
C ASP A 107 5.45 6.33 8.52
N ARG A 108 6.29 7.00 7.72
CA ARG A 108 7.48 6.42 7.13
C ARG A 108 8.46 5.89 8.17
N GLU A 109 8.74 6.67 9.21
CA GLU A 109 9.77 6.30 10.19
C GLU A 109 9.33 5.08 11.00
N GLN A 110 8.06 5.04 11.40
CA GLN A 110 7.50 3.90 12.11
C GLN A 110 7.34 2.67 11.20
N GLY A 111 6.89 2.86 9.95
CA GLY A 111 6.80 1.80 8.95
C GLY A 111 8.15 1.16 8.66
N GLU A 112 9.20 1.96 8.46
CA GLU A 112 10.57 1.47 8.25
C GLU A 112 11.07 0.63 9.44
N LYS A 113 10.82 1.08 10.68
CA LYS A 113 11.17 0.33 11.90
C LYS A 113 10.46 -1.02 11.98
N LEU A 114 9.19 -1.10 11.58
CA LEU A 114 8.42 -2.35 11.58
C LEU A 114 8.82 -3.31 10.46
N LEU A 115 9.18 -2.80 9.28
CA LEU A 115 9.48 -3.63 8.12
C LEU A 115 10.93 -4.11 8.06
N LEU A 116 11.86 -3.43 8.73
CA LEU A 116 13.27 -3.84 8.74
C LEU A 116 13.51 -5.27 9.26
N PRO A 117 12.84 -5.76 10.34
CA PRO A 117 12.92 -7.16 10.74
C PRO A 117 12.42 -8.14 9.68
N VAL A 118 11.37 -7.79 8.92
CA VAL A 118 10.83 -8.63 7.83
C VAL A 118 11.88 -8.77 6.72
N ILE A 119 12.48 -7.65 6.30
CA ILE A 119 13.51 -7.61 5.26
C ILE A 119 14.73 -8.46 5.67
N LYS A 120 15.14 -8.38 6.95
CA LYS A 120 16.30 -9.10 7.50
C LYS A 120 16.08 -10.58 7.76
N ASN A 121 14.83 -11.05 7.76
CA ASN A 121 14.52 -12.44 8.07
C ASN A 121 14.70 -13.33 6.85
N ASP A 122 15.87 -13.95 6.70
CA ASP A 122 16.16 -14.87 5.59
C ASP A 122 15.28 -16.12 5.54
N LYS A 123 14.49 -16.38 6.59
CA LYS A 123 13.51 -17.47 6.64
C LYS A 123 12.10 -17.02 6.25
N ALA A 124 11.85 -15.72 6.08
CA ALA A 124 10.58 -15.22 5.61
C ALA A 124 10.39 -15.51 4.12
N ASP A 125 9.15 -15.51 3.68
CA ASP A 125 8.79 -15.64 2.27
C ASP A 125 9.50 -14.56 1.43
N THR A 126 10.17 -14.97 0.35
CA THR A 126 10.94 -14.05 -0.53
C THR A 126 10.08 -12.94 -1.09
N LEU A 127 8.81 -13.20 -1.41
CA LEU A 127 7.89 -12.22 -1.97
C LEU A 127 7.48 -11.19 -0.91
N LEU A 128 7.20 -11.62 0.33
CA LEU A 128 6.99 -10.69 1.45
C LEU A 128 8.21 -9.81 1.71
N ARG A 129 9.41 -10.38 1.69
CA ARG A 129 10.66 -9.61 1.86
C ARG A 129 10.86 -8.59 0.76
N GLU A 130 10.60 -8.97 -0.48
CA GLU A 130 10.65 -8.10 -1.66
C GLU A 130 9.68 -6.92 -1.50
N HIS A 131 8.42 -7.16 -1.15
CA HIS A 131 7.45 -6.08 -0.94
C HIS A 131 7.75 -5.20 0.26
N ALA A 132 8.20 -5.78 1.38
CA ALA A 132 8.66 -5.00 2.53
C ALA A 132 9.82 -4.08 2.13
N PHE A 133 10.80 -4.61 1.37
CA PHE A 133 11.91 -3.83 0.84
C PHE A 133 11.43 -2.70 -0.07
N TYR A 134 10.52 -2.99 -1.01
CA TYR A 134 9.99 -1.98 -1.92
C TYR A 134 9.24 -0.87 -1.20
N ALA A 135 8.36 -1.23 -0.26
CA ALA A 135 7.59 -0.28 0.52
C ALA A 135 8.51 0.73 1.21
N VAL A 136 9.61 0.26 1.80
CA VAL A 136 10.59 1.14 2.47
C VAL A 136 11.57 1.82 1.52
N LEU A 137 11.84 1.28 0.33
CA LEU A 137 12.73 1.91 -0.66
C LEU A 137 12.06 3.13 -1.31
N ALA A 138 10.78 3.01 -1.63
CA ALA A 138 10.03 4.07 -2.29
C ALA A 138 10.05 5.33 -1.43
N GLY A 139 10.58 6.44 -1.95
CA GLY A 139 10.78 7.70 -1.20
C GLY A 139 11.93 7.70 -0.16
N ALA A 140 12.77 6.67 -0.10
CA ALA A 140 13.88 6.59 0.85
C ALA A 140 14.97 7.62 0.54
N ASN A 141 15.53 8.24 1.59
CA ASN A 141 16.75 9.02 1.47
C ASN A 141 17.96 8.12 1.20
N ARG A 142 19.04 8.73 0.70
CA ARG A 142 20.27 8.01 0.32
C ARG A 142 20.86 7.15 1.45
N ASN A 143 20.95 7.67 2.68
CA ASN A 143 21.55 6.96 3.80
C ASN A 143 20.76 5.69 4.15
N PHE A 144 19.43 5.78 4.08
CA PHE A 144 18.57 4.62 4.30
C PHE A 144 18.69 3.60 3.17
N ARG A 145 18.82 4.04 1.91
CA ARG A 145 19.11 3.15 0.77
C ARG A 145 20.43 2.40 0.93
N GLU A 146 21.47 3.05 1.47
CA GLU A 146 22.75 2.39 1.77
C GLU A 146 22.59 1.33 2.87
N THR A 147 21.83 1.63 3.93
CA THR A 147 21.51 0.66 5.00
C THR A 147 20.74 -0.56 4.47
N LEU A 148 19.79 -0.33 3.56
CA LEU A 148 19.03 -1.38 2.89
C LEU A 148 19.92 -2.24 1.98
N ALA A 149 20.85 -1.60 1.24
CA ALA A 149 21.78 -2.30 0.37
C ALA A 149 22.74 -3.21 1.15
N GLU A 150 23.27 -2.74 2.28
CA GLU A 150 24.09 -3.57 3.17
C GLU A 150 23.28 -4.75 3.74
N THR A 151 22.04 -4.49 4.15
CA THR A 151 21.14 -5.51 4.70
C THR A 151 20.87 -6.63 3.68
N VAL A 152 20.61 -6.28 2.42
CA VAL A 152 20.34 -7.26 1.36
C VAL A 152 21.63 -7.88 0.82
N GLY A 153 22.75 -7.15 0.79
CA GLY A 153 24.04 -7.68 0.34
C GLY A 153 24.59 -8.81 1.21
N GLY A 154 24.15 -8.91 2.47
CA GLY A 154 24.45 -10.02 3.37
C GLY A 154 23.43 -11.16 3.37
N SER A 155 22.36 -11.07 2.58
CA SER A 155 21.26 -12.06 2.52
C SER A 155 21.61 -13.23 1.60
N ASP A 156 21.19 -14.44 1.98
CA ASP A 156 21.23 -15.62 1.10
C ASP A 156 20.18 -15.59 -0.02
N ASP A 157 19.25 -14.61 0.00
CA ASP A 157 18.22 -14.44 -1.03
C ASP A 157 18.78 -13.80 -2.30
N ARG A 158 19.21 -14.68 -3.20
CA ARG A 158 19.78 -14.31 -4.51
C ARG A 158 18.78 -13.60 -5.42
N ARG A 159 17.47 -13.75 -5.24
CA ARG A 159 16.47 -13.00 -6.02
C ARG A 159 16.47 -11.55 -5.54
N LEU A 160 16.29 -11.34 -4.24
CA LEU A 160 16.31 -10.01 -3.62
C LEU A 160 17.62 -9.27 -3.92
N ALA A 161 18.77 -9.95 -3.81
CA ALA A 161 20.08 -9.36 -4.10
C ALA A 161 20.27 -8.95 -5.57
N ARG A 162 19.73 -9.70 -6.53
CA ARG A 162 19.79 -9.33 -7.96
C ARG A 162 18.95 -8.10 -8.25
N GLU A 163 17.74 -8.08 -7.69
CA GLU A 163 16.80 -7.01 -7.90
C GLU A 163 17.24 -5.70 -7.22
N LEU A 164 17.97 -5.77 -6.10
CA LEU A 164 18.54 -4.62 -5.39
C LEU A 164 19.28 -3.65 -6.33
N THR A 165 20.12 -4.18 -7.23
CA THR A 165 20.89 -3.35 -8.19
C THR A 165 19.97 -2.56 -9.12
N ARG A 166 18.87 -3.19 -9.55
CA ARG A 166 17.86 -2.55 -10.40
C ARG A 166 17.11 -1.47 -9.64
N TRP A 167 16.75 -1.73 -8.37
CA TRP A 167 15.91 -0.81 -7.61
C TRP A 167 16.69 0.39 -7.07
N LEU A 168 17.96 0.22 -6.71
CA LEU A 168 18.82 1.35 -6.33
C LEU A 168 19.09 2.31 -7.51
N ALA A 169 18.89 1.86 -8.75
CA ALA A 169 19.08 2.67 -9.94
C ALA A 169 17.85 3.50 -10.35
N VAL A 170 16.69 3.30 -9.71
CA VAL A 170 15.43 3.97 -10.08
C VAL A 170 14.86 4.71 -8.88
N ASP A 171 14.49 5.98 -9.06
CA ASP A 171 13.67 6.69 -8.08
C ASP A 171 12.20 6.26 -8.25
N VAL A 172 11.70 5.52 -7.26
CA VAL A 172 10.34 4.97 -7.29
C VAL A 172 9.42 5.78 -6.37
N PRO A 173 8.37 6.44 -6.89
CA PRO A 173 7.39 7.15 -6.07
C PRO A 173 6.47 6.17 -5.33
N LEU A 174 6.06 6.53 -4.10
CA LEU A 174 5.27 5.69 -3.19
C LEU A 174 3.81 5.49 -3.67
N GLY A 175 3.28 6.42 -4.47
CA GLY A 175 1.85 6.51 -4.81
C GLY A 175 1.35 5.49 -5.85
N ASP A 176 2.23 4.99 -6.72
CA ASP A 176 1.87 4.16 -7.89
C ASP A 176 2.13 2.66 -7.68
N LEU A 177 2.63 2.25 -6.51
CA LEU A 177 3.18 0.90 -6.33
C LEU A 177 2.19 -0.19 -5.89
N ALA A 178 1.05 0.20 -5.31
CA ALA A 178 0.05 -0.78 -4.86
C ALA A 178 -0.86 -1.25 -6.00
N ALA A 179 -1.20 -0.36 -6.93
CA ALA A 179 -2.22 -0.61 -7.95
C ALA A 179 -1.73 -1.39 -9.19
N ASP A 180 -0.41 -1.42 -9.44
CA ASP A 180 0.13 -1.79 -10.75
C ASP A 180 0.73 -3.22 -10.80
N ARG A 181 0.47 -4.06 -9.78
CA ARG A 181 1.06 -5.41 -9.66
C ARG A 181 0.08 -6.57 -9.48
N ASP A 182 -1.23 -6.32 -9.58
CA ASP A 182 -2.25 -7.39 -9.72
C ASP A 182 -2.23 -8.04 -11.13
N ASP A 183 -1.11 -8.00 -11.85
CA ASP A 183 -0.93 -8.73 -13.10
C ASP A 183 -0.29 -10.10 -12.81
N PRO A 184 -1.07 -11.18 -12.73
CA PRO A 184 -0.56 -12.52 -12.48
C PRO A 184 0.36 -13.02 -13.61
N ASP A 185 0.28 -12.41 -14.81
CA ASP A 185 1.07 -12.83 -15.97
C ASP A 185 2.51 -12.26 -15.95
N ARG A 186 2.85 -11.42 -14.95
CA ARG A 186 4.18 -10.83 -14.80
C ARG A 186 5.15 -11.68 -13.98
N LEU A 187 4.73 -12.88 -13.55
CA LEU A 187 5.50 -13.81 -12.71
C LEU A 187 6.12 -14.99 -13.48
N ASP A 188 6.04 -15.01 -14.80
CA ASP A 188 6.69 -16.01 -15.67
C ASP A 188 8.08 -15.59 -16.18
#